data_AF-A0A816G4R4-F1
#
_entry.id   AF-A0A816G4R4-F1
#
_cell.length_a   1.000
_cell.length_b   1.000
_cell.length_c   1.000
_cell.angle_alpha   90.00
_cell.angle_beta   90.00
_cell.angle_gamma   90.00
#
_symmetry.space_group_name_H-M   'P 1'
#
loop_
_entity.id
_entity.type
_entity.pdbx_description
1 polymer ?
#
loop_
_entity_poly.entity_id
_entity_poly.type
_entity_poly.pdbx_seq_one_letter_code
_entity_poly.pdbx_strand_id
1 'polypeptide(L)'
;MIKFDDPEQYRSLPSIILQNKTILFSNLPDIYAFHATSFLRDLQQIYNDSLLINTYSIGSAIASCFIKRKSNFKLYEQYVLNKSQSEHIWEQYCCGHSFFT
;
A
#
# COMPACT_ATOMS: atom_id res chain seq x y z
N MET A 1 2.96 1.64 -11.33
CA MET A 1 1.77 1.80 -10.46
C MET A 1 0.83 2.75 -11.18
N ILE A 2 -0.42 2.34 -11.43
CA ILE A 2 -1.43 3.20 -12.05
C ILE A 2 -1.51 4.47 -11.21
N LYS A 3 -1.27 5.62 -11.82
CA LYS A 3 -1.52 6.89 -11.12
C LYS A 3 -3.03 7.02 -11.11
N PHE A 4 -3.64 6.68 -9.98
CA PHE A 4 -5.09 6.74 -9.79
C PHE A 4 -5.67 8.16 -9.84
N ASP A 5 -4.94 9.14 -10.36
CA ASP A 5 -5.40 10.51 -10.53
C ASP A 5 -5.12 11.04 -11.95
N ASP A 6 -4.70 10.18 -12.89
CA ASP A 6 -4.47 10.56 -14.29
C ASP A 6 -5.71 10.29 -15.16
N PRO A 7 -6.46 11.32 -15.60
CA PRO A 7 -7.68 11.19 -16.41
C PRO A 7 -7.46 10.42 -17.71
N GLU A 8 -6.26 10.47 -18.29
CA GLU A 8 -5.94 9.78 -19.53
C GLU A 8 -5.80 8.26 -19.31
N GLN A 9 -5.33 7.83 -18.13
CA GLN A 9 -5.27 6.42 -17.75
C GLN A 9 -6.65 5.83 -17.44
N TYR A 10 -7.64 6.69 -17.15
CA TYR A 10 -9.01 6.26 -16.88
C TYR A 10 -9.82 5.91 -18.12
N ARG A 11 -9.50 6.49 -19.27
CA ARG A 11 -10.25 6.25 -20.52
C ARG A 11 -10.07 4.84 -21.07
N SER A 12 -8.97 4.17 -20.74
CA SER A 12 -8.68 2.80 -21.20
C SER A 12 -9.10 1.72 -20.19
N LEU A 13 -9.54 2.10 -18.99
CA LEU A 13 -9.94 1.14 -17.96
C LEU A 13 -11.34 0.59 -18.23
N PRO A 14 -11.55 -0.74 -18.16
CA PRO A 14 -12.88 -1.33 -18.16
C PRO A 14 -13.82 -0.66 -17.15
N SER A 15 -15.07 -0.40 -17.59
CA SER A 15 -16.10 0.24 -16.75
C SER A 15 -16.28 -0.46 -15.40
N ILE A 16 -16.11 -1.78 -15.37
CA ILE A 16 -16.24 -2.59 -14.16
C ILE A 16 -15.18 -2.25 -13.10
N ILE A 17 -13.96 -1.85 -13.52
CA ILE A 17 -12.90 -1.38 -12.61
C ILE A 17 -13.25 0.01 -12.10
N LEU A 18 -13.71 0.90 -12.99
CA LEU A 18 -14.06 2.27 -12.62
C LEU A 18 -15.18 2.29 -11.56
N GLN A 19 -16.21 1.47 -11.76
CA GLN A 19 -17.35 1.36 -10.86
C GLN A 19 -16.97 0.73 -9.51
N ASN A 20 -16.01 -0.18 -9.49
CA ASN A 20 -15.59 -0.90 -8.28
C ASN A 20 -14.25 -0.41 -7.70
N LYS A 21 -13.69 0.70 -8.20
CA LYS A 21 -12.35 1.19 -7.84
C LYS A 21 -12.15 1.30 -6.33
N THR A 22 -13.14 1.84 -5.62
CA THR A 22 -13.07 2.05 -4.17
C THR A 22 -12.99 0.75 -3.39
N ILE A 23 -13.58 -0.34 -3.89
CA ILE A 23 -13.53 -1.64 -3.24
C ILE A 23 -12.30 -2.43 -3.70
N LEU A 24 -11.97 -2.39 -4.99
CA LEU A 24 -10.80 -3.07 -5.53
C LEU A 24 -9.48 -2.55 -4.95
N PHE A 25 -9.40 -1.23 -4.72
CA PHE A 25 -8.17 -0.61 -4.24
C PHE A 25 -8.26 -0.11 -2.80
N SER A 26 -9.45 0.12 -2.25
CA SER A 26 -9.63 0.58 -0.87
C SER A 26 -8.70 1.76 -0.55
N ASN A 27 -8.05 1.71 0.62
CA ASN A 27 -7.02 2.65 1.06
C ASN A 27 -5.59 2.25 0.65
N LEU A 28 -5.40 1.44 -0.41
CA LEU A 28 -4.06 1.20 -0.97
C LEU A 28 -3.30 2.50 -1.30
N PRO A 29 -3.93 3.56 -1.84
CA PRO A 29 -3.24 4.84 -2.04
C PRO A 29 -2.69 5.44 -0.74
N ASP A 30 -3.43 5.33 0.37
CA ASP A 30 -2.99 5.84 1.67
C ASP A 30 -1.86 5.00 2.26
N ILE A 31 -1.96 3.66 2.14
CA ILE A 31 -0.88 2.74 2.52
C ILE A 31 0.39 3.06 1.72
N TYR A 32 0.27 3.22 0.40
CA TYR A 32 1.39 3.61 -0.44
C TYR A 32 1.98 4.96 -0.01
N ALA A 33 1.15 5.98 0.19
CA ALA A 33 1.60 7.31 0.59
C ALA A 33 2.34 7.29 1.93
N PHE A 34 1.84 6.52 2.90
CA PHE A 34 2.52 6.32 4.19
C PHE A 34 3.92 5.71 4.00
N HIS A 35 4.02 4.62 3.23
CA HIS A 35 5.31 3.96 2.99
C HIS A 35 6.28 4.84 2.20
N ALA A 36 5.82 5.44 1.11
CA ALA A 36 6.65 6.20 0.19
C ALA A 36 7.16 7.52 0.77
N THR A 37 6.34 8.22 1.57
CA THR A 37 6.70 9.55 2.07
C THR A 37 7.33 9.52 3.47
N SER A 38 7.03 8.50 4.27
CA SER A 38 7.39 8.46 5.69
C SER A 38 8.16 7.21 6.08
N PHE A 39 7.55 6.02 5.99
CA PHE A 39 8.10 4.82 6.63
C PHE A 39 9.42 4.38 5.99
N LEU A 40 9.50 4.40 4.66
CA LEU A 40 10.74 4.06 3.94
C LEU A 40 11.88 5.01 4.32
N ARG A 41 11.60 6.31 4.46
CA ARG A 41 12.60 7.30 4.83
C ARG A 41 13.16 7.04 6.23
N ASP A 42 12.29 6.73 7.19
CA ASP A 42 12.73 6.39 8.55
C ASP A 42 13.65 5.15 8.55
N LEU A 43 13.28 4.12 7.77
CA LEU A 43 14.10 2.91 7.64
C LEU A 43 15.43 3.18 6.91
N GLN A 44 15.44 4.04 5.89
CA GLN A 44 16.68 4.45 5.21
C GLN A 44 17.60 5.27 6.11
N GLN A 45 17.05 6.08 7.02
CA GLN A 45 17.85 6.79 8.00
C GLN A 45 18.52 5.81 8.98
N ILE A 46 17.75 4.87 9.54
CA ILE A 46 18.31 3.79 10.37
C ILE A 46 19.34 2.99 9.58
N TYR A 47 19.04 2.72 8.31
CA TYR A 47 19.95 2.40 7.20
C TYR A 47 21.36 2.96 7.37
N ASN A 48 21.41 4.26 7.13
CA ASN A 48 22.65 5.01 7.05
C ASN A 48 23.35 5.12 8.41
N ASP A 49 22.57 5.30 9.48
CA ASP A 49 23.09 5.37 10.85
C ASP A 49 23.61 4.00 11.33
N SER A 50 23.11 2.89 10.76
CA SER A 50 23.50 1.52 11.10
C SER A 50 24.97 1.20 10.79
N LEU A 51 25.56 1.92 9.84
CA LEU A 51 26.97 1.79 9.48
C LEU A 51 27.92 2.19 10.63
N LEU A 52 27.39 2.81 11.69
CA LEU A 52 28.13 3.31 12.84
C LEU A 52 27.82 2.57 14.16
N ILE A 53 26.92 1.58 14.14
CA ILE A 53 26.44 0.87 15.35
C ILE A 53 26.40 -0.65 15.16
N ASN A 54 26.36 -1.41 16.27
CA ASN A 54 26.30 -2.87 16.22
C ASN A 54 24.87 -3.40 15.93
N THR A 55 24.77 -4.68 15.57
CA THR A 55 23.51 -5.33 15.14
C THR A 55 22.37 -5.25 16.15
N TYR A 56 22.65 -5.31 17.46
CA TYR A 56 21.62 -5.24 18.49
C TYR A 56 20.97 -3.84 18.53
N SER A 57 21.77 -2.79 18.35
CA SER A 57 21.30 -1.40 18.27
C SER A 57 20.44 -1.14 17.03
N ILE A 58 20.71 -1.81 15.91
CA ILE A 58 19.89 -1.72 14.68
C ILE A 58 18.49 -2.28 14.92
N GLY A 59 18.39 -3.47 15.52
CA GLY A 59 17.11 -4.09 15.83
C GLY A 59 16.23 -3.22 16.74
N SER A 60 16.84 -2.61 17.76
CA SER A 60 16.16 -1.67 18.66
C SER A 60 15.66 -0.43 17.91
N ALA A 61 16.48 0.18 17.05
CA ALA A 61 16.09 1.34 16.26
C ALA A 61 14.93 1.04 15.30
N ILE A 62 14.94 -0.12 14.65
CA ILE A 62 13.83 -0.58 13.80
C ILE A 62 12.56 -0.74 14.65
N ALA A 63 12.63 -1.44 15.79
CA ALA A 63 11.47 -1.61 16.66
C ALA A 63 10.90 -0.26 17.13
N SER A 64 11.75 0.69 17.52
CA SER A 64 11.32 2.05 17.88
C SER A 64 10.66 2.79 16.72
N CYS A 65 11.13 2.60 15.48
CA CYS A 65 10.48 3.15 14.28
C CYS A 65 9.04 2.64 14.13
N PHE A 66 8.82 1.33 14.24
CA PHE A 66 7.48 0.74 14.20
C PHE A 66 6.57 1.29 15.32
N ILE A 67 7.08 1.44 16.54
CA ILE A 67 6.33 2.00 17.66
C ILE A 67 5.94 3.46 17.37
N LYS A 68 6.88 4.28 16.88
CA LYS A 68 6.64 5.69 16.51
C LYS A 68 5.55 5.83 15.43
N ARG A 69 5.44 4.86 14.52
CA ARG A 69 4.47 4.84 13.42
C ARG A 69 3.23 3.98 13.69
N LYS A 70 3.03 3.48 14.92
CA LYS A 70 1.93 2.56 15.27
C LYS A 70 0.55 3.03 14.81
N SER A 71 0.26 4.32 14.94
CA SER A 71 -1.03 4.89 14.51
C SER A 71 -1.23 4.82 13.00
N ASN A 72 -0.17 5.01 12.19
CA ASN A 72 -0.23 4.89 10.74
C ASN A 72 -0.51 3.44 10.30
N PHE A 73 -0.02 2.45 11.04
CA PHE A 73 -0.30 1.04 10.74
C PHE A 73 -1.78 0.65 10.92
N LYS A 74 -2.62 1.48 11.56
CA LYS A 74 -4.07 1.29 11.57
C LYS A 74 -4.70 1.29 10.17
N LEU A 75 -4.03 1.87 9.17
CA LEU A 75 -4.46 1.77 7.75
C LEU A 75 -4.64 0.31 7.31
N TYR A 76 -3.86 -0.63 7.86
CA TYR A 76 -4.00 -2.04 7.51
C TYR A 76 -5.27 -2.70 8.04
N GLU A 77 -5.88 -2.17 9.10
CA GLU A 77 -7.17 -2.68 9.61
C GLU A 77 -8.26 -2.51 8.54
N GLN A 78 -8.39 -1.29 8.00
CA GLN A 78 -9.32 -0.99 6.91
C GLN A 78 -9.03 -1.85 5.67
N TYR A 79 -7.76 -2.01 5.30
CA TYR A 79 -7.38 -2.82 4.13
C TYR A 79 -7.78 -4.29 4.29
N VAL A 80 -7.52 -4.88 5.46
CA VAL A 80 -7.87 -6.27 5.75
C VAL A 80 -9.38 -6.46 5.75
N LEU A 81 -10.13 -5.54 6.36
CA LEU A 81 -11.60 -5.59 6.37
C LEU A 81 -12.20 -5.53 4.95
N ASN A 82 -11.55 -4.82 4.02
CA ASN A 82 -11.97 -4.74 2.62
C ASN A 82 -11.51 -5.92 1.75
N LYS A 83 -10.48 -6.68 2.18
CA LYS A 83 -9.77 -7.65 1.31
C LYS A 83 -10.68 -8.69 0.69
N SER A 84 -11.57 -9.29 1.47
CA SER A 84 -12.49 -10.34 1.00
C SER A 84 -13.44 -9.84 -0.08
N GLN A 85 -13.95 -8.61 0.06
CA GLN A 85 -14.83 -8.01 -0.93
C GLN A 85 -14.07 -7.66 -2.22
N SER A 86 -12.84 -7.15 -2.09
CA SER A 86 -11.96 -6.92 -3.24
C SER A 86 -11.66 -8.21 -4.00
N GLU A 87 -11.38 -9.31 -3.30
CA GLU A 87 -11.13 -10.63 -3.91
C GLU A 87 -12.35 -11.12 -4.66
N HIS A 88 -13.54 -11.00 -4.06
CA HIS A 88 -14.78 -11.41 -4.70
C HIS A 88 -15.04 -10.68 -6.02
N ILE A 89 -14.87 -9.35 -6.04
CA ILE A 89 -15.01 -8.55 -7.28
C ILE A 89 -13.96 -8.95 -8.30
N TRP A 90 -12.72 -9.19 -7.85
CA TRP A 90 -11.65 -9.62 -8.73
C TRP A 90 -11.99 -10.95 -9.42
N GLU A 91 -12.39 -11.95 -8.65
CA GLU A 91 -12.75 -13.28 -9.15
C GLU A 91 -13.94 -13.23 -10.11
N GLN A 92 -14.97 -12.45 -9.79
CA GLN A 92 -16.19 -12.38 -10.59
C GLN A 92 -16.02 -11.61 -11.90
N TYR A 93 -15.23 -10.55 -11.90
CA TYR A 93 -15.26 -9.57 -12.97
C TYR A 93 -13.93 -9.28 -13.65
N CYS A 94 -12.82 -9.52 -12.95
CA CYS A 94 -11.48 -9.20 -13.45
C CYS A 94 -10.73 -10.46 -13.89
N CYS A 95 -10.95 -11.58 -13.21
CA CYS A 95 -10.35 -12.87 -13.53
C CYS A 95 -10.80 -13.34 -14.92
N GLY A 96 -9.86 -13.40 -15.87
CA GLY A 96 -10.13 -13.79 -17.26
C GLY A 96 -10.65 -12.66 -18.16
N HIS A 97 -10.77 -11.43 -17.66
CA HIS A 97 -11.09 -10.28 -18.50
C HIS A 97 -9.86 -9.89 -19.34
N SER A 98 -10.01 -9.70 -20.65
CA SER A 98 -8.93 -9.44 -21.62
C SER A 98 -8.07 -8.19 -21.36
N PHE A 99 -8.47 -7.36 -20.41
CA PHE A 99 -7.69 -6.23 -19.95
C PHE A 99 -6.56 -6.65 -18.99
N PHE A 100 -6.74 -7.78 -18.30
CA PHE A 100 -5.83 -8.30 -17.27
C PHE A 100 -5.13 -9.61 -17.66
N THR A 101 -5.44 -10.17 -18.83
CA THR A 101 -4.82 -11.36 -19.42
C THR A 101 -4.02 -11.01 -20.66
#